data_AF-A0A349SHS1-F1
#
_entry.id   AF-A0A349SHS1-F1
#
_cell.length_a   1.000
_cell.length_b   1.000
_cell.length_c   1.000
_cell.angle_alpha   90.00
_cell.angle_beta   90.00
_cell.angle_gamma   90.00
#
_symmetry.space_group_name_H-M   'P 1'
#
loop_
_entity.id
_entity.type
_entity.pdbx_description
1 polymer ?
#
loop_
_entity_poly.entity_id
_entity_poly.type
_entity_poly.pdbx_seq_one_letter_code
_entity_poly.pdbx_strand_id
1 'polypeptide(L)' 'DGRPVINAESMPTDDENEIAYRHFAVIVFTINQLEWLYLPRRGHRRARFSWNGADSLKSDWLIP' A
#
# COMPACT_ATOMS: atom_id res chain seq x y z
N ASP A 1 -3.27 24.75 12.58
CA ASP A 1 -2.64 24.14 11.39
C ASP A 1 -3.34 22.85 10.93
N GLY A 2 -4.59 22.58 11.38
CA GLY A 2 -5.37 21.41 10.95
C GLY A 2 -4.91 20.08 11.54
N ARG A 3 -3.94 20.08 12.46
CA ARG A 3 -3.52 18.87 13.16
C ARG A 3 -4.54 18.50 14.24
N PRO A 4 -4.84 17.21 14.42
CA PRO A 4 -5.63 16.76 15.56
C PRO A 4 -4.95 17.18 16.86
N VAL A 5 -5.70 17.82 17.75
CA VAL A 5 -5.26 18.06 19.12
C VAL A 5 -5.62 16.80 19.91
N ILE A 6 -4.61 16.06 20.35
CA ILE A 6 -4.81 14.86 21.16
C ILE A 6 -4.82 15.29 22.62
N ASN A 7 -6.00 15.25 23.24
CA ASN A 7 -6.22 15.54 24.66
C ASN A 7 -6.55 14.24 25.42
N ALA A 8 -6.57 14.29 26.76
CA ALA A 8 -6.86 13.10 27.57
C ALA A 8 -8.23 12.46 27.25
N GLU A 9 -9.19 13.26 26.78
CA GLU A 9 -10.53 12.84 26.36
C GLU A 9 -10.54 12.12 25.00
N SER A 10 -9.46 12.25 24.22
CA SER A 10 -9.29 11.58 22.92
C SER A 10 -8.55 10.23 23.02
N MET A 11 -8.16 9.83 24.23
CA MET A 11 -7.55 8.53 24.46
C MET A 11 -8.64 7.45 24.49
N PRO A 12 -8.49 6.34 23.74
CA PRO A 12 -9.42 5.22 23.82
C PRO A 12 -9.45 4.63 25.23
N THR A 13 -10.64 4.24 25.67
CA THR A 13 -10.84 3.43 26.87
C THR A 13 -10.30 2.02 26.71
N ASP A 14 -10.14 1.29 27.81
CA ASP A 14 -9.68 -0.10 27.78
C ASP A 14 -10.65 -1.01 27.01
N ASP A 15 -11.97 -0.78 27.14
CA ASP A 15 -13.01 -1.54 26.40
C ASP A 15 -12.90 -1.29 24.88
N GLU A 16 -12.69 -0.04 24.47
CA GLU A 16 -12.48 0.32 23.06
C GLU A 16 -11.19 -0.30 22.52
N ASN A 17 -10.13 -0.35 23.32
CA ASN A 17 -8.89 -1.02 22.96
C ASN A 17 -9.08 -2.54 22.82
N GLU A 18 -9.84 -3.19 23.72
CA GLU A 18 -10.10 -4.63 23.62
C GLU A 18 -10.85 -4.99 22.32
N ILE A 19 -11.85 -4.19 21.96
CA ILE A 19 -12.57 -4.32 20.69
C ILE A 19 -11.59 -4.12 19.53
N ALA A 20 -10.76 -3.07 19.57
CA ALA A 20 -9.78 -2.81 18.52
C ALA A 20 -8.80 -3.97 18.33
N TYR A 21 -8.24 -4.53 19.42
CA TYR A 21 -7.33 -5.67 19.35
C TYR A 21 -8.00 -6.92 18.78
N ARG A 22 -9.28 -7.18 19.13
CA ARG A 22 -10.04 -8.32 18.60
C ARG A 22 -10.23 -8.25 17.08
N HIS A 23 -10.29 -7.04 16.53
CA HIS A 23 -10.48 -6.80 15.09
C HIS A 23 -9.20 -6.40 14.36
N PHE A 24 -8.08 -6.27 15.07
CA PHE A 24 -6.80 -5.88 14.49
C PHE A 24 -6.15 -7.06 13.76
N ALA A 25 -5.77 -6.84 12.52
CA ALA A 25 -5.01 -7.80 11.73
C ALA A 25 -3.92 -7.09 10.93
N VAL A 26 -2.75 -7.73 10.85
CA VAL A 26 -1.69 -7.30 9.95
C VAL A 26 -1.81 -8.08 8.65
N ILE A 27 -1.87 -7.37 7.52
CA ILE A 27 -1.78 -7.99 6.20
C ILE A 27 -0.33 -7.86 5.74
N VAL A 28 0.39 -8.98 5.74
CA VAL A 28 1.75 -9.07 5.21
C VAL A 28 1.68 -9.71 3.82
N PHE A 29 2.19 -9.02 2.82
CA PHE A 29 2.31 -9.54 1.47
C PHE A 29 3.58 -9.03 0.79
N THR A 30 4.07 -9.81 -0.18
CA THR A 30 5.21 -9.45 -1.01
C THR A 30 4.71 -9.05 -2.39
N ILE A 31 5.24 -7.94 -2.93
CA ILE A 31 4.97 -7.53 -4.30
C ILE A 31 5.94 -8.27 -5.21
N ASN A 32 5.49 -9.37 -5.82
CA ASN A 32 6.29 -10.10 -6.79
C ASN A 32 6.25 -9.43 -8.16
N GLN A 33 5.19 -8.66 -8.45
CA GLN A 33 5.01 -7.95 -9.71
C GLN A 33 4.22 -6.64 -9.51
N LEU A 34 4.64 -5.60 -10.21
CA LEU A 34 3.97 -4.30 -10.30
C LEU A 34 3.81 -3.94 -11.77
N GLU A 35 2.61 -3.52 -12.17
CA GLU A 35 2.39 -2.91 -13.49
C GLU A 35 2.06 -1.43 -13.35
N TRP A 36 2.79 -0.60 -14.08
CA TRP A 36 2.54 0.82 -14.19
C TRP A 36 1.79 1.11 -15.48
N LEU A 37 0.62 1.73 -15.39
CA LEU A 37 -0.14 2.23 -16.53
C LEU A 37 -0.10 3.77 -16.54
N TYR A 38 0.44 4.35 -17.61
CA TYR A 38 0.45 5.78 -17.86
C TYR A 38 -0.48 6.12 -19.03
N LEU A 39 -1.43 7.02 -18.79
CA LEU A 39 -2.54 7.35 -19.69
C LEU A 39 -2.46 8.80 -20.23
N PRO A 40 -1.50 9.11 -21.12
CA PRO A 40 -1.50 10.37 -21.85
C PRO A 40 -2.58 10.38 -22.93
N ARG A 41 -2.92 11.56 -23.46
CA ARG A 41 -3.93 11.74 -24.52
C ARG A 41 -3.66 10.92 -25.80
N ARG A 42 -2.41 10.54 -26.08
CA ARG A 42 -2.03 9.64 -27.19
C ARG A 42 -0.92 8.70 -26.76
N GLY A 43 -1.04 7.42 -27.12
CA GLY A 43 -0.02 6.42 -26.87
C GLY A 43 0.12 6.10 -25.39
N HIS A 44 -0.78 5.27 -24.86
CA HIS A 44 -0.65 4.72 -23.51
C HIS A 44 0.70 4.04 -23.34
N ARG A 45 1.20 3.98 -22.11
CA ARG A 45 2.45 3.27 -21.81
C ARG A 45 2.19 2.34 -20.65
N ARG A 46 2.65 1.10 -20.80
CA ARG A 46 2.58 0.09 -19.75
C ARG A 46 3.98 -0.43 -19.47
N ALA A 47 4.39 -0.39 -18.22
CA ALA A 47 5.63 -1.01 -17.76
C ALA A 47 5.29 -2.12 -16.76
N ARG A 48 6.03 -3.22 -16.80
CA ARG A 48 5.96 -4.30 -15.82
C ARG A 48 7.29 -4.41 -15.10
N PHE A 49 7.21 -4.54 -13.79
CA PHE A 49 8.33 -4.81 -12.89
C PHE A 49 8.06 -6.13 -12.20
N SER A 50 9.03 -7.05 -12.20
CA SER A 50 8.94 -8.34 -11.52
C SER A 50 10.18 -8.56 -10.68
N TRP A 51 9.99 -8.98 -9.43
CA TRP A 51 11.05 -9.37 -8.51
C TRP A 51 11.07 -10.89 -8.41
N ASN A 52 12.24 -11.51 -8.60
CA ASN A 52 12.40 -12.94 -8.35
C ASN A 52 12.89 -13.19 -6.92
N GLY A 53 12.91 -14.47 -6.51
CA GLY A 53 13.33 -14.87 -5.17
C GLY A 53 14.82 -14.64 -4.83
N ALA A 54 15.58 -13.97 -5.71
CA ALA A 54 16.97 -13.58 -5.50
C ALA A 54 17.13 -12.04 -5.47
N ASP A 55 16.05 -11.30 -5.20
CA ASP A 55 15.97 -9.83 -5.17
C ASP A 55 16.38 -9.12 -6.47
N SER A 56 16.47 -9.85 -7.58
CA SER A 56 16.77 -9.23 -8.87
C SER A 56 15.50 -8.69 -9.52
N LEU A 57 15.59 -7.44 -9.97
CA LEU A 57 14.53 -6.72 -10.68
C LEU A 57 14.60 -7.00 -12.17
N LYS A 58 13.48 -7.46 -12.75
CA LYS A 58 13.24 -7.46 -14.19
C LYS A 58 12.25 -6.36 -14.55
N SER A 59 12.53 -5.61 -15.61
CA SER A 59 11.69 -4.52 -16.10
C SER A 59 11.44 -4.65 -17.60
N ASP A 60 10.17 -4.63 -18.03
CA ASP A 60 9.77 -4.77 -19.42
C ASP A 60 8.72 -3.71 -19.80
N TRP A 61 8.81 -3.14 -21.02
CA TRP A 61 7.70 -2.39 -21.62
C TRP A 61 6.67 -3.37 -22.19
N LEU A 62 5.39 -3.16 -21.86
CA LEU A 62 4.28 -3.91 -22.44
C LEU A 62 3.67 -3.11 -23.60
N ILE A 63 3.16 -3.84 -24.59
CA ILE A 63 2.27 -3.24 -25.58
C ILE A 63 1.04 -2.70 -24.80
N PRO A 64 0.69 -1.41 -24.96
CA PRO A 64 -0.35 -0.77 -24.16
C PRO A 64 -1.73 -1.41 -24.37
#